data_AF-A0A935V9A9-F1
#
_entry.id   AF-A0A935V9A9-F1
#
_cell.length_a   1.000
_cell.length_b   1.000
_cell.length_c   1.000
_cell.angle_alpha   90.00
_cell.angle_beta   90.00
_cell.angle_gamma   90.00
#
_symmetry.space_group_name_H-M   'P 1'
#
loop_
_entity.id
_entity.type
_entity.pdbx_description
1 polymer ?
#
loop_
_entity_poly.entity_id
_entity_poly.type
_entity_poly.pdbx_seq_one_letter_code
_entity_poly.pdbx_strand_id
1 'polypeptide(L)'
;MKRSSYLLPTIMIGAFVFAVSGALISARADSAALSTLAKPLPTPVRTQARTADAEFKRLLRLRDSLAKIPVEKIDRQPHKSFIKANRKDIVYSEPAGQWLVRSDLFWNLRNKYKALPIADDIAWAAAENPLPGECEGDINCYIYTNRVTLAQYLSFYPNGKSAKKALAEIIEELDYIVEDLNGKKGNYVGPDDKAGRDELAKRIAEMRVILSKVTAADRAKVISQLATIGEAFR
;
A
#
# COMPACT_ATOMS: atom_id res chain seq x y z
N MET A 1 -1.52 17.60 -66.07
CA MET A 1 -1.00 16.24 -65.75
C MET A 1 -1.96 15.57 -64.78
N LYS A 2 -2.14 14.26 -64.95
CA LYS A 2 -3.29 13.42 -64.59
C LYS A 2 -3.63 13.40 -63.09
N ARG A 3 -4.91 13.64 -62.76
CA ARG A 3 -5.55 13.22 -61.51
C ARG A 3 -5.89 11.73 -61.64
N SER A 4 -5.40 10.90 -60.72
CA SER A 4 -5.74 9.48 -60.63
C SER A 4 -6.62 9.28 -59.40
N SER A 5 -7.86 8.88 -59.66
CA SER A 5 -8.89 8.58 -58.68
C SER A 5 -8.63 7.19 -58.10
N TYR A 6 -8.45 7.09 -56.79
CA TYR A 6 -8.39 5.81 -56.10
C TYR A 6 -9.81 5.35 -55.73
N LEU A 7 -10.15 4.17 -56.26
CA LEU A 7 -11.31 3.37 -55.91
C LEU A 7 -11.17 2.84 -54.48
N LEU A 8 -12.21 3.03 -53.66
CA LEU A 8 -12.40 2.37 -52.37
C LEU A 8 -12.87 0.92 -52.60
N PRO A 9 -12.32 -0.07 -51.90
CA PRO A 9 -12.90 -1.41 -51.89
C PRO A 9 -14.05 -1.49 -50.88
N THR A 10 -15.20 -1.93 -51.39
CA THR A 10 -16.40 -2.32 -50.67
C THR A 10 -16.11 -3.48 -49.72
N ILE A 11 -16.21 -3.25 -48.40
CA ILE A 11 -16.18 -4.32 -47.41
C ILE A 11 -17.59 -4.92 -47.31
N MET A 12 -17.73 -6.15 -47.80
CA MET A 12 -18.90 -7.01 -47.62
C MET A 12 -19.10 -7.31 -46.13
N ILE A 13 -20.22 -6.85 -45.58
CA ILE A 13 -20.71 -7.25 -44.25
C ILE A 13 -21.32 -8.65 -44.40
N GLY A 14 -20.54 -9.68 -44.08
CA GLY A 14 -21.03 -11.04 -43.92
C GLY A 14 -21.70 -11.20 -42.55
N ALA A 15 -23.03 -11.20 -42.54
CA ALA A 15 -23.83 -11.54 -41.37
C ALA A 15 -23.71 -13.05 -41.08
N PHE A 16 -22.86 -13.42 -40.10
CA PHE A 16 -22.88 -14.76 -39.52
C PHE A 16 -23.91 -14.80 -38.38
N VAL A 17 -25.07 -15.39 -38.68
CA VAL A 17 -26.05 -15.79 -37.67
C VAL A 17 -25.55 -17.09 -37.04
N PHE A 18 -24.92 -17.00 -35.88
CA PHE A 18 -24.72 -18.16 -35.01
C PHE A 18 -25.97 -18.33 -34.13
N ALA A 19 -26.77 -19.34 -34.45
CA ALA A 19 -27.80 -19.85 -33.55
C ALA A 19 -27.11 -20.59 -32.38
N VAL A 20 -26.96 -19.89 -31.25
CA VAL A 20 -26.56 -20.53 -29.98
C VAL A 20 -27.84 -21.04 -29.31
N SER A 21 -28.16 -22.30 -29.56
CA SER A 21 -29.09 -23.07 -28.73
C SER A 21 -28.38 -23.43 -27.42
N GLY A 22 -28.30 -22.46 -26.51
CA GLY A 22 -27.84 -22.66 -25.14
C GLY A 22 -29.03 -22.95 -24.23
N ALA A 23 -29.14 -24.20 -23.78
CA ALA A 23 -30.07 -24.58 -22.72
C ALA A 23 -29.86 -23.69 -21.48
N LEU A 24 -30.88 -22.92 -21.12
CA LEU A 24 -30.98 -22.24 -19.83
C LEU A 24 -31.13 -23.30 -18.74
N ILE A 25 -30.01 -23.82 -18.25
CA ILE A 25 -29.97 -24.44 -16.93
C ILE A 25 -30.10 -23.30 -15.93
N SER A 26 -31.33 -23.11 -15.46
CA SER A 26 -31.63 -22.24 -14.32
C SER A 26 -30.96 -22.84 -13.08
N ALA A 27 -29.71 -22.46 -12.84
CA ALA A 27 -29.09 -22.64 -11.54
C ALA A 27 -29.75 -21.64 -10.58
N ARG A 28 -30.91 -22.00 -10.04
CA ARG A 28 -31.34 -21.50 -8.73
C ARG A 28 -30.32 -22.05 -7.73
N ALA A 29 -29.23 -21.31 -7.53
CA ALA A 29 -28.42 -21.47 -6.35
C ALA A 29 -29.33 -21.22 -5.16
N ASP A 30 -29.65 -22.28 -4.41
CA ASP A 30 -30.34 -22.21 -3.14
C ASP A 30 -29.56 -21.27 -2.21
N SER A 31 -30.07 -20.03 -2.13
CA SER A 31 -29.66 -19.00 -1.17
C SER A 31 -29.62 -19.50 0.29
N ALA A 32 -30.30 -20.62 0.58
CA ALA A 32 -30.32 -21.28 1.87
C ALA A 32 -28.99 -21.97 2.26
N ALA A 33 -28.12 -22.34 1.30
CA ALA A 33 -26.87 -23.06 1.60
C ALA A 33 -25.71 -22.17 2.08
N LEU A 34 -25.81 -20.84 1.89
CA LEU A 34 -24.83 -19.86 2.39
C LEU A 34 -25.06 -19.45 3.85
N SER A 35 -26.13 -19.95 4.48
CA SER A 35 -26.42 -19.78 5.91
C SER A 35 -25.84 -20.90 6.78
N THR A 36 -24.72 -21.51 6.37
CA THR A 36 -23.96 -22.41 7.22
C THR A 36 -23.22 -21.62 8.31
N LEU A 37 -23.99 -21.28 9.36
CA LEU A 37 -23.62 -21.33 10.79
C LEU A 37 -22.16 -21.03 11.12
N ALA A 38 -21.72 -19.79 10.88
CA ALA A 38 -20.66 -19.23 11.70
C ALA A 38 -21.21 -19.08 13.12
N LYS A 39 -20.88 -20.03 14.01
CA LYS A 39 -21.25 -19.97 15.43
C LYS A 39 -20.83 -18.59 15.97
N PRO A 40 -21.75 -17.83 16.61
CA PRO A 40 -21.43 -16.49 17.08
C PRO A 40 -20.22 -16.53 18.02
N LEU A 41 -19.27 -15.61 17.82
CA LEU A 41 -18.09 -15.50 18.67
C LEU A 41 -18.49 -15.37 20.15
N PRO A 42 -17.69 -15.93 21.09
CA PRO A 42 -17.90 -15.73 22.52
C PRO A 42 -18.03 -14.26 22.86
N THR A 43 -18.93 -13.92 23.81
CA THR A 43 -19.24 -12.54 24.19
C THR A 43 -18.00 -11.67 24.46
N PRO A 44 -16.96 -12.14 25.20
CA PRO A 44 -15.75 -11.35 25.42
C PRO A 44 -15.02 -10.98 24.12
N VAL A 45 -14.88 -11.93 23.19
CA VAL A 45 -14.24 -11.72 21.89
C VAL A 45 -15.04 -10.74 21.03
N ARG A 46 -16.37 -10.83 21.08
CA ARG A 46 -17.26 -9.90 20.36
C ARG A 46 -17.14 -8.48 20.88
N THR A 47 -17.07 -8.29 22.20
CA THR A 47 -16.86 -6.97 22.80
C THR A 47 -15.50 -6.41 22.38
N GLN A 48 -14.44 -7.21 22.46
CA GLN A 48 -13.10 -6.79 22.03
C GLN A 48 -13.06 -6.40 20.54
N ALA A 49 -13.75 -7.15 19.67
CA ALA A 49 -13.85 -6.84 18.25
C ALA A 49 -14.57 -5.51 17.99
N ARG A 50 -15.65 -5.22 18.72
CA ARG A 50 -16.36 -3.93 18.63
C ARG A 50 -15.47 -2.77 19.10
N THR A 51 -14.72 -2.96 20.18
CA THR A 51 -13.77 -1.95 20.67
C THR A 51 -12.65 -1.70 19.65
N ALA A 52 -12.10 -2.75 19.05
CA ALA A 52 -11.09 -2.66 18.00
C ALA A 52 -11.59 -1.86 16.79
N ASP A 53 -12.79 -2.17 16.31
CA ASP A 53 -13.43 -1.45 15.20
C ASP A 53 -13.65 0.04 15.52
N ALA A 54 -14.13 0.36 16.73
CA ALA A 54 -14.34 1.73 17.14
C ALA A 54 -13.03 2.55 17.23
N GLU A 55 -11.97 1.96 17.80
CA GLU A 55 -10.65 2.59 17.89
C GLU A 55 -10.02 2.77 16.51
N PHE A 56 -10.13 1.77 15.63
CA PHE A 56 -9.61 1.87 14.27
C PHE A 56 -10.32 2.96 13.46
N LYS A 57 -11.66 2.98 13.49
CA LYS A 57 -12.44 4.03 12.84
C LYS A 57 -12.16 5.42 13.41
N ARG A 58 -11.79 5.54 14.69
CA ARG A 58 -11.36 6.82 15.27
C ARG A 58 -10.08 7.33 14.58
N LEU A 59 -9.08 6.48 14.40
CA LEU A 59 -7.83 6.87 13.73
C LEU A 59 -8.06 7.23 12.26
N LEU A 60 -8.89 6.46 11.55
CA LEU A 60 -9.26 6.77 10.16
C LEU A 60 -9.96 8.13 10.05
N ARG A 61 -10.96 8.40 10.90
CA ARG A 61 -11.64 9.70 10.93
C ARG A 61 -10.70 10.85 11.25
N LEU A 62 -9.72 10.65 12.14
CA LEU A 62 -8.73 11.66 12.45
C LEU A 62 -7.88 11.96 11.20
N ARG A 63 -7.39 10.93 10.50
CA ARG A 63 -6.66 11.07 9.23
C ARG A 63 -7.46 11.83 8.18
N ASP A 64 -8.71 11.43 7.97
CA ASP A 64 -9.61 12.08 7.00
C ASP A 64 -9.92 13.53 7.37
N SER A 65 -9.98 13.85 8.67
CA SER A 65 -10.23 15.21 9.14
C SER A 65 -9.01 16.12 8.92
N LEU A 66 -7.80 15.60 9.15
CA LEU A 66 -6.56 16.35 8.94
C LEU A 66 -6.31 16.63 7.46
N ALA A 67 -6.55 15.63 6.58
CA ALA A 67 -6.39 15.77 5.13
C ALA A 67 -7.32 16.82 4.51
N LYS A 68 -8.39 17.22 5.21
CA LYS A 68 -9.35 18.25 4.77
C LYS A 68 -9.00 19.65 5.25
N ILE A 69 -7.95 19.83 6.06
CA ILE A 69 -7.55 21.14 6.55
C ILE A 69 -6.79 21.88 5.43
N PRO A 70 -7.30 23.02 4.93
CA PRO A 70 -6.57 23.80 3.95
C PRO A 70 -5.32 24.40 4.59
N VAL A 71 -4.18 24.32 3.90
CA VAL A 71 -2.87 24.76 4.40
C VAL A 71 -2.92 26.22 4.88
N GLU A 72 -3.59 27.10 4.14
CA GLU A 72 -3.74 28.52 4.43
C GLU A 72 -4.66 28.82 5.64
N LYS A 73 -5.32 27.80 6.18
CA LYS A 73 -6.25 27.90 7.32
C LYS A 73 -5.80 27.09 8.54
N ILE A 74 -4.61 26.48 8.53
CA ILE A 74 -4.08 25.68 9.66
C ILE A 74 -4.14 26.44 11.00
N ASP A 75 -3.79 27.73 11.00
CA ASP A 75 -3.76 28.56 12.21
C ASP A 75 -5.09 29.28 12.52
N ARG A 76 -6.15 28.99 11.77
CA ARG A 76 -7.48 29.59 11.94
C ARG A 76 -8.43 28.63 12.64
N GLN A 77 -9.45 29.16 13.31
CA GLN A 77 -10.54 28.31 13.83
C GLN A 77 -11.40 27.77 12.68
N PRO A 78 -11.96 26.55 12.80
CA PRO A 78 -11.85 25.62 13.93
C PRO A 78 -10.58 24.74 13.91
N HIS A 79 -9.75 24.82 12.86
CA HIS A 79 -8.62 23.92 12.65
C HIS A 79 -7.55 24.03 13.75
N LYS A 80 -7.21 25.25 14.17
CA LYS A 80 -6.22 25.48 15.24
C LYS A 80 -6.57 24.75 16.54
N SER A 81 -7.84 24.79 16.97
CA SER A 81 -8.27 24.11 18.19
C SER A 81 -8.33 22.59 18.00
N PHE A 82 -8.82 22.12 16.85
CA PHE A 82 -8.82 20.70 16.49
C PHE A 82 -7.41 20.10 16.51
N ILE A 83 -6.46 20.79 15.87
CA ILE A 83 -5.04 20.43 15.81
C ILE A 83 -4.46 20.40 17.24
N LYS A 84 -4.71 21.44 18.05
CA LYS A 84 -4.25 21.50 19.46
C LYS A 84 -4.77 20.32 20.29
N ALA A 85 -6.05 19.96 20.14
CA ALA A 85 -6.68 18.86 20.88
C ALA A 85 -6.09 17.48 20.53
N ASN A 86 -5.53 17.33 19.33
CA ASN A 86 -5.00 16.05 18.82
C ASN A 86 -3.46 16.00 18.78
N ARG A 87 -2.75 16.99 19.36
CA ARG A 87 -1.27 17.13 19.28
C ARG A 87 -0.46 15.87 19.59
N LYS A 88 -0.92 15.03 20.52
CA LYS A 88 -0.25 13.77 20.89
C LYS A 88 -0.37 12.68 19.81
N ASP A 89 -1.39 12.77 18.96
CA ASP A 89 -1.77 11.76 17.98
C ASP A 89 -1.32 12.15 16.55
N ILE A 90 -0.80 13.36 16.34
CA ILE A 90 -0.48 13.92 15.02
C ILE A 90 0.96 14.42 14.93
N VAL A 91 1.50 14.48 13.72
CA VAL A 91 2.83 15.03 13.38
C VAL A 91 2.68 15.96 12.18
N TYR A 92 3.45 17.05 12.14
CA TYR A 92 3.46 17.93 10.97
C TYR A 92 4.46 17.42 9.94
N SER A 93 4.04 17.34 8.68
CA SER A 93 4.94 17.16 7.54
C SER A 93 5.12 18.52 6.87
N GLU A 94 6.29 19.13 7.08
CA GLU A 94 6.61 20.42 6.48
C GLU A 94 6.63 20.35 4.95
N PRO A 95 7.27 19.35 4.31
CA PRO A 95 7.26 19.25 2.84
C PRO A 95 5.86 19.11 2.24
N ALA A 96 4.95 18.45 2.97
CA ALA A 96 3.57 18.27 2.52
C ALA A 96 2.62 19.38 3.01
N GLY A 97 3.11 20.35 3.80
CA GLY A 97 2.33 21.45 4.36
C GLY A 97 1.15 21.02 5.25
N GLN A 98 1.12 19.78 5.75
CA GLN A 98 -0.07 19.19 6.38
C GLN A 98 0.23 18.44 7.68
N TRP A 99 -0.80 18.32 8.52
CA TRP A 99 -0.76 17.46 9.70
C TRP A 99 -1.15 16.03 9.32
N LEU A 100 -0.40 15.04 9.80
CA LEU A 100 -0.61 13.62 9.57
C LEU A 100 -0.91 12.92 10.89
N VAL A 101 -1.67 11.82 10.83
CA VAL A 101 -1.76 10.91 11.99
C VAL A 101 -0.43 10.21 12.13
N ARG A 102 0.06 10.06 13.35
CA ARG A 102 1.28 9.29 13.60
C ARG A 102 1.09 7.81 13.26
N SER A 103 1.92 7.26 12.38
CA SER A 103 1.80 5.86 11.93
C SER A 103 1.94 4.83 13.06
N ASP A 104 2.70 5.14 14.12
CA ASP A 104 2.85 4.23 15.26
C ASP A 104 1.54 3.96 15.99
N LEU A 105 0.55 4.86 15.91
CA LEU A 105 -0.77 4.61 16.48
C LEU A 105 -1.49 3.43 15.82
N PHE A 106 -1.39 3.29 14.51
CA PHE A 106 -1.97 2.15 13.80
C PHE A 106 -1.20 0.86 14.11
N TRP A 107 0.14 0.90 14.15
CA TRP A 107 0.95 -0.27 14.51
C TRP A 107 0.70 -0.73 15.95
N ASN A 108 0.59 0.20 16.90
CA ASN A 108 0.24 -0.08 18.29
C ASN A 108 -1.17 -0.69 18.40
N LEU A 109 -2.12 -0.16 17.63
CA LEU A 109 -3.49 -0.68 17.58
C LEU A 109 -3.52 -2.12 17.02
N ARG A 110 -2.78 -2.38 15.94
CA ARG A 110 -2.59 -3.73 15.39
C ARG A 110 -2.03 -4.66 16.44
N ASN A 111 -0.99 -4.25 17.17
CA ASN A 111 -0.37 -5.09 18.19
C ASN A 111 -1.34 -5.42 19.34
N LYS A 112 -2.10 -4.42 19.79
CA LYS A 112 -3.16 -4.57 20.82
C LYS A 112 -4.23 -5.59 20.40
N TYR A 113 -4.60 -5.61 19.12
CA TYR A 113 -5.68 -6.45 18.60
C TYR A 113 -5.21 -7.59 17.70
N LYS A 114 -3.93 -7.99 17.77
CA LYS A 114 -3.28 -8.92 16.83
C LYS A 114 -3.94 -10.30 16.67
N ALA A 115 -4.73 -10.73 17.66
CA ALA A 115 -5.46 -11.99 17.64
C ALA A 115 -6.82 -11.91 16.93
N LEU A 116 -7.27 -10.71 16.54
CA LEU A 116 -8.54 -10.48 15.86
C LEU A 116 -8.35 -10.35 14.35
N PRO A 117 -9.33 -10.77 13.53
CA PRO A 117 -9.26 -10.63 12.07
C PRO A 117 -9.04 -9.19 11.57
N ILE A 118 -9.53 -8.18 12.30
CA ILE A 118 -9.37 -6.75 11.97
C ILE A 118 -7.91 -6.28 12.02
N ALA A 119 -7.01 -7.05 12.64
CA ALA A 119 -5.60 -6.66 12.77
C ALA A 119 -4.88 -6.59 11.41
N ASP A 120 -5.30 -7.38 10.41
CA ASP A 120 -4.83 -7.27 9.03
C ASP A 120 -5.23 -5.91 8.43
N ASP A 121 -6.50 -5.53 8.56
CA ASP A 121 -7.03 -4.26 8.03
C ASP A 121 -6.36 -3.04 8.72
N ILE A 122 -6.10 -3.12 10.03
CA ILE A 122 -5.36 -2.09 10.78
C ILE A 122 -3.90 -2.01 10.30
N ALA A 123 -3.24 -3.15 10.08
CA ALA A 123 -1.88 -3.19 9.57
C ALA A 123 -1.78 -2.58 8.18
N TRP A 124 -2.76 -2.85 7.33
CA TRP A 124 -2.83 -2.29 5.99
C TRP A 124 -2.98 -0.77 6.03
N ALA A 125 -3.89 -0.27 6.88
CA ALA A 125 -4.03 1.18 7.08
C ALA A 125 -2.77 1.84 7.67
N ALA A 126 -1.98 1.11 8.47
CA ALA A 126 -0.70 1.58 8.97
C ALA A 126 0.35 1.72 7.85
N ALA A 127 0.38 0.75 6.93
CA ALA A 127 1.28 0.77 5.79
C ALA A 127 0.92 1.87 4.78
N GLU A 128 -0.37 2.11 4.54
CA GLU A 128 -0.84 3.21 3.68
C GLU A 128 -0.83 4.58 4.38
N ASN A 129 -0.47 4.67 5.66
CA ASN A 129 -0.47 5.95 6.37
C ASN A 129 0.78 6.77 5.96
N PRO A 130 0.61 8.01 5.45
CA PRO A 130 1.75 8.82 5.05
C PRO A 130 2.72 9.07 6.20
N LEU A 131 4.03 9.03 5.89
CA LEU A 131 5.08 9.45 6.81
C LEU A 131 5.38 10.94 6.62
N PRO A 132 5.80 11.66 7.67
CA PRO A 132 6.30 13.02 7.51
C PRO A 132 7.67 13.02 6.82
N GLY A 133 7.97 14.09 6.08
CA GLY A 133 9.23 14.25 5.36
C GLY A 133 9.16 13.83 3.90
N GLU A 134 10.30 13.95 3.23
CA GLU A 134 10.54 13.56 1.85
C GLU A 134 11.93 12.93 1.73
N CYS A 135 12.17 12.15 0.67
CA CYS A 135 13.42 11.42 0.49
C CYS A 135 14.42 12.10 -0.44
N GLU A 136 13.99 13.04 -1.30
CA GLU A 136 14.89 13.83 -2.18
C GLU A 136 15.94 13.01 -2.96
N GLY A 137 15.59 11.79 -3.38
CA GLY A 137 16.53 10.90 -4.08
C GLY A 137 17.45 10.06 -3.17
N ASP A 138 17.43 10.24 -1.85
CA ASP A 138 18.22 9.41 -0.91
C ASP A 138 17.67 7.98 -0.86
N ILE A 139 18.47 7.03 -1.37
CA ILE A 139 18.10 5.62 -1.39
C ILE A 139 17.87 5.04 0.01
N ASN A 140 18.59 5.53 1.02
CA ASN A 140 18.42 5.06 2.38
C ASN A 140 17.02 5.40 2.90
N CYS A 141 16.55 6.62 2.63
CA CYS A 141 15.20 7.05 2.94
C CYS A 141 14.12 6.22 2.23
N TYR A 142 14.26 5.95 0.93
CA TYR A 142 13.27 5.13 0.18
C TYR A 142 13.18 3.70 0.70
N ILE A 143 14.33 3.05 0.92
CA ILE A 143 14.39 1.69 1.47
C ILE A 143 13.88 1.67 2.91
N TYR A 144 14.18 2.69 3.72
CA TYR A 144 13.64 2.83 5.06
C TYR A 144 12.12 2.94 5.05
N THR A 145 11.56 3.82 4.22
CA THR A 145 10.11 4.03 4.10
C THR A 145 9.41 2.73 3.76
N ASN A 146 9.83 2.05 2.68
CA ASN A 146 9.34 0.72 2.30
C ASN A 146 9.41 -0.29 3.45
N ARG A 147 10.53 -0.29 4.18
CA ARG A 147 10.76 -1.20 5.29
C ARG A 147 9.78 -1.00 6.44
N VAL A 148 9.45 0.24 6.78
CA VAL A 148 8.56 0.59 7.92
C VAL A 148 7.09 0.75 7.53
N THR A 149 6.75 0.61 6.24
CA THR A 149 5.37 0.61 5.74
C THR A 149 5.00 -0.76 5.15
N LEU A 150 5.20 -0.95 3.84
CA LEU A 150 4.72 -2.09 3.06
C LEU A 150 5.40 -3.40 3.45
N ALA A 151 6.73 -3.39 3.64
CA ALA A 151 7.42 -4.57 4.12
C ALA A 151 7.08 -4.87 5.58
N GLN A 152 6.81 -3.86 6.41
CA GLN A 152 6.35 -4.09 7.78
C GLN A 152 4.97 -4.78 7.80
N TYR A 153 4.05 -4.40 6.92
CA TYR A 153 2.80 -5.14 6.71
C TYR A 153 3.06 -6.60 6.35
N LEU A 154 3.91 -6.86 5.34
CA LEU A 154 4.27 -8.21 4.90
C LEU A 154 4.97 -9.03 5.99
N SER A 155 5.68 -8.38 6.94
CA SER A 155 6.31 -9.06 8.07
C SER A 155 5.30 -9.70 9.02
N PHE A 156 4.10 -9.12 9.14
CA PHE A 156 3.02 -9.61 9.98
C PHE A 156 2.03 -10.48 9.21
N TYR A 157 1.75 -10.13 7.96
CA TYR A 157 0.75 -10.74 7.12
C TYR A 157 1.33 -11.10 5.74
N PRO A 158 2.30 -12.03 5.67
CA PRO A 158 2.99 -12.35 4.42
C PRO A 158 2.07 -12.89 3.32
N ASN A 159 0.90 -13.40 3.72
CA ASN A 159 -0.16 -13.86 2.83
C ASN A 159 -1.52 -13.23 3.22
N GLY A 160 -1.49 -12.03 3.82
CA GLY A 160 -2.68 -11.28 4.19
C GLY A 160 -3.48 -10.80 2.99
N LYS A 161 -4.66 -10.23 3.26
CA LYS A 161 -5.58 -9.76 2.22
C LYS A 161 -4.92 -8.77 1.25
N SER A 162 -4.03 -7.92 1.76
CA SER A 162 -3.35 -6.87 0.99
C SER A 162 -1.92 -7.24 0.57
N ALA A 163 -1.46 -8.49 0.76
CA ALA A 163 -0.06 -8.87 0.47
C ALA A 163 0.32 -8.67 -1.00
N LYS A 164 -0.58 -8.97 -1.94
CA LYS A 164 -0.35 -8.73 -3.37
C LYS A 164 -0.26 -7.24 -3.69
N LYS A 165 -1.12 -6.43 -3.09
CA LYS A 165 -1.13 -4.97 -3.27
C LYS A 165 0.17 -4.35 -2.71
N ALA A 166 0.57 -4.77 -1.51
CA ALA A 166 1.84 -4.35 -0.90
C ALA A 166 3.05 -4.69 -1.78
N LEU A 167 3.09 -5.89 -2.37
CA LEU A 167 4.16 -6.24 -3.31
C LEU A 167 4.14 -5.38 -4.58
N ALA A 168 2.97 -5.14 -5.15
CA ALA A 168 2.85 -4.33 -6.36
C ALA A 168 3.34 -2.89 -6.13
N GLU A 169 3.00 -2.29 -5.00
CA GLU A 169 3.48 -0.94 -4.64
C GLU A 169 4.99 -0.91 -4.41
N ILE A 170 5.57 -1.89 -3.69
CA ILE A 170 7.03 -2.00 -3.56
C ILE A 170 7.68 -2.14 -4.93
N ILE A 171 7.11 -2.96 -5.82
CA ILE A 171 7.65 -3.16 -7.18
C ILE A 171 7.67 -1.84 -7.95
N GLU A 172 6.58 -1.09 -7.93
CA GLU A 172 6.46 0.20 -8.62
C GLU A 172 7.48 1.21 -8.10
N GLU A 173 7.62 1.35 -6.78
CA GLU A 173 8.60 2.25 -6.18
C GLU A 173 10.05 1.86 -6.53
N LEU A 174 10.37 0.56 -6.48
CA LEU A 174 11.72 0.08 -6.78
C LEU A 174 12.02 0.06 -8.29
N ASP A 175 11.03 -0.04 -9.17
CA ASP A 175 11.22 -0.01 -10.62
C ASP A 175 11.84 1.33 -11.03
N TYR A 176 11.33 2.45 -10.52
CA TYR A 176 11.90 3.78 -10.81
C TYR A 176 13.36 3.90 -10.40
N ILE A 177 13.73 3.37 -9.23
CA ILE A 177 15.10 3.38 -8.73
C ILE A 177 16.00 2.52 -9.63
N VAL A 178 15.58 1.29 -9.93
CA VAL A 178 16.37 0.36 -10.75
C VAL A 178 16.55 0.89 -12.18
N GLU A 179 15.52 1.50 -12.77
CA GLU A 179 15.62 2.16 -14.07
C GLU A 179 16.60 3.33 -14.07
N ASP A 180 16.62 4.13 -13.00
CA ASP A 180 17.57 5.23 -12.84
C ASP A 180 19.01 4.73 -12.77
N LEU A 181 19.25 3.70 -11.95
CA LEU A 181 20.56 3.08 -11.77
C LEU A 181 21.07 2.46 -13.07
N ASN A 182 20.22 1.71 -13.77
CA ASN A 182 20.57 1.08 -15.05
C ASN A 182 20.80 2.11 -16.16
N GLY A 183 19.99 3.18 -16.17
CA GLY A 183 20.12 4.29 -17.11
C GLY A 183 21.23 5.29 -16.77
N LYS A 184 21.85 5.17 -15.59
CA LYS A 184 22.85 6.11 -15.04
C LYS A 184 22.38 7.57 -15.07
N LYS A 185 21.11 7.78 -14.75
CA LYS A 185 20.47 9.11 -14.78
C LYS A 185 20.83 9.97 -13.57
N GLY A 186 21.11 9.35 -12.42
CA GLY A 186 21.62 10.04 -11.23
C GLY A 186 20.54 10.77 -10.43
N ASN A 187 19.27 10.37 -10.54
CA ASN A 187 18.20 10.94 -9.70
C ASN A 187 18.18 10.35 -8.29
N TYR A 188 18.80 9.18 -8.09
CA TYR A 188 18.95 8.57 -6.78
C TYR A 188 20.41 8.54 -6.35
N VAL A 189 20.65 8.96 -5.11
CA VAL A 189 21.97 9.01 -4.50
C VAL A 189 22.09 7.99 -3.38
N GLY A 190 23.25 7.34 -3.33
CA GLY A 190 23.61 6.42 -2.27
C GLY A 190 24.31 7.13 -1.11
N PRO A 191 24.41 6.46 0.05
CA PRO A 191 25.25 6.94 1.15
C PRO A 191 26.74 7.00 0.75
N ASP A 192 27.40 8.11 1.06
CA ASP A 192 28.83 8.34 0.81
C ASP A 192 29.73 7.74 1.89
N ASP A 193 29.21 7.57 3.10
CA ASP A 193 29.92 6.99 4.24
C ASP A 193 29.63 5.49 4.45
N LYS A 194 30.53 4.82 5.19
CA LYS A 194 30.43 3.38 5.46
C LYS A 194 29.21 3.04 6.31
N ALA A 195 28.88 3.83 7.33
CA ALA A 195 27.76 3.55 8.21
C ALA A 195 26.43 3.63 7.44
N GLY A 196 26.29 4.60 6.55
CA GLY A 196 25.15 4.70 5.64
C GLY A 196 25.01 3.48 4.72
N ARG A 197 26.12 2.97 4.14
CA ARG A 197 26.11 1.73 3.33
C ARG A 197 25.77 0.49 4.15
N ASP A 198 26.32 0.35 5.35
CA ASP A 198 26.01 -0.75 6.25
C ASP A 198 24.52 -0.78 6.63
N GLU A 199 23.93 0.39 6.89
CA GLU A 199 22.53 0.55 7.30
C GLU A 199 21.58 0.30 6.11
N LEU A 200 21.97 0.69 4.88
CA LEU A 200 21.26 0.30 3.64
C LEU A 200 21.25 -1.22 3.46
N ALA A 201 22.45 -1.84 3.53
CA ALA A 201 22.62 -3.28 3.36
C ALA A 201 21.80 -4.08 4.38
N LYS A 202 21.80 -3.63 5.64
CA LYS A 202 20.99 -4.21 6.71
C LYS A 202 19.50 -4.18 6.39
N ARG A 203 18.95 -3.03 5.96
CA ARG A 203 17.52 -2.94 5.63
C ARG A 203 17.12 -3.80 4.44
N ILE A 204 17.96 -3.84 3.40
CA ILE A 204 17.78 -4.75 2.27
C ILE A 204 17.74 -6.20 2.75
N ALA A 205 18.65 -6.60 3.63
CA ALA A 205 18.66 -7.95 4.20
C ALA A 205 17.39 -8.26 5.00
N GLU A 206 16.93 -7.33 5.85
CA GLU A 206 15.67 -7.47 6.59
C GLU A 206 14.47 -7.65 5.65
N MET A 207 14.36 -6.82 4.60
CA MET A 207 13.28 -6.91 3.62
C MET A 207 13.31 -8.26 2.90
N ARG A 208 14.48 -8.77 2.50
CA ARG A 208 14.61 -10.11 1.90
C ARG A 208 14.14 -11.22 2.83
N VAL A 209 14.47 -11.14 4.13
CA VAL A 209 13.99 -12.10 5.13
C VAL A 209 12.46 -12.06 5.24
N ILE A 210 11.86 -10.87 5.22
CA ILE A 210 10.40 -10.72 5.19
C ILE A 210 9.81 -11.35 3.92
N LEU A 211 10.35 -10.99 2.76
CA LEU A 211 9.86 -11.47 1.46
C LEU A 211 9.98 -12.98 1.29
N SER A 212 10.95 -13.63 1.96
CA SER A 212 11.09 -15.10 1.93
C SER A 212 9.85 -15.86 2.46
N LYS A 213 9.02 -15.19 3.26
CA LYS A 213 7.79 -15.76 3.85
C LYS A 213 6.54 -15.54 2.99
N VAL A 214 6.63 -14.65 2.01
CA VAL A 214 5.52 -14.31 1.11
C VAL A 214 5.38 -15.42 0.07
N THR A 215 4.16 -15.87 -0.26
CA THR A 215 3.96 -16.95 -1.25
C THR A 215 3.69 -16.47 -2.66
N ALA A 216 3.31 -15.21 -2.83
CA ALA A 216 3.09 -14.61 -4.14
C ALA A 216 4.36 -14.66 -5.00
N ALA A 217 4.20 -14.95 -6.30
CA ALA A 217 5.32 -15.11 -7.24
C ALA A 217 6.11 -13.81 -7.43
N ASP A 218 5.42 -12.67 -7.42
CA ASP A 218 5.99 -11.34 -7.66
C ASP A 218 7.06 -10.94 -6.62
N ARG A 219 7.12 -11.62 -5.46
CA ARG A 219 8.19 -11.42 -4.47
C ARG A 219 9.59 -11.58 -5.07
N ALA A 220 9.74 -12.44 -6.08
CA ALA A 220 11.02 -12.69 -6.73
C ALA A 220 11.54 -11.43 -7.44
N LYS A 221 10.62 -10.63 -8.02
CA LYS A 221 10.95 -9.35 -8.63
C LYS A 221 11.49 -8.37 -7.58
N VAL A 222 10.80 -8.22 -6.45
CA VAL A 222 11.25 -7.35 -5.35
C VAL A 222 12.63 -7.76 -4.85
N ILE A 223 12.87 -9.05 -4.63
CA ILE A 223 14.19 -9.56 -4.18
C ILE A 223 15.29 -9.21 -5.19
N SER A 224 15.00 -9.33 -6.49
CA SER A 224 15.92 -8.96 -7.57
C SER A 224 16.22 -7.46 -7.59
N GLN A 225 15.18 -6.60 -7.51
CA GLN A 225 15.35 -5.15 -7.45
C GLN A 225 16.19 -4.71 -6.25
N LEU A 226 15.92 -5.26 -5.06
CA LEU A 226 16.74 -5.03 -3.87
C LEU A 226 18.19 -5.51 -4.03
N ALA A 227 18.45 -6.53 -4.86
CA ALA A 227 19.81 -6.96 -5.19
C ALA A 227 20.54 -5.95 -6.06
N THR A 228 19.88 -5.45 -7.11
CA THR A 228 20.45 -4.41 -7.97
C THR A 228 20.82 -3.17 -7.16
N ILE A 229 19.91 -2.71 -6.29
CA ILE A 229 20.15 -1.54 -5.44
C ILE A 229 21.32 -1.79 -4.46
N GLY A 230 21.33 -2.94 -3.80
CA GLY A 230 22.39 -3.28 -2.84
C GLY A 230 23.77 -3.48 -3.50
N GLU A 231 23.82 -3.87 -4.77
CA GLU A 231 25.07 -3.95 -5.54
C GLU A 231 25.56 -2.57 -5.95
N ALA A 232 24.66 -1.70 -6.41
CA ALA A 232 25.01 -0.36 -6.88
C ALA A 232 25.63 0.54 -5.79
N PHE A 233 25.32 0.27 -4.51
CA PHE A 233 25.71 1.10 -3.37
C PHE A 233 26.49 0.33 -2.29
N ARG A 234 27.21 -0.74 -2.66
CA ARG A 234 28.03 -1.53 -1.72
C ARG A 234 29.26 -0.76 -1.21
#